data_AF-A0A382IYZ9-F1
#
_entry.id   AF-A0A382IYZ9-F1
#
_cell.length_a   1.000
_cell.length_b   1.000
_cell.length_c   1.000
_cell.angle_alpha   90.00
_cell.angle_beta   90.00
_cell.angle_gamma   90.00
#
_symmetry.space_group_name_H-M   'P 1'
#
loop_
_entity.id
_entity.type
_entity.pdbx_description
1 polymer ?
#
loop_
_entity_poly.entity_id
_entity_poly.type
_entity_poly.pdbx_seq_one_letter_code
_entity_poly.pdbx_strand_id
1 'polypeptide(L)' 'MKDNSATTIKEAISSNWILMDAKGETLGRLCSKIAAILQGKHKIDYAKHINNGDFVVVINTDNIKVTGK' A
#
# COMPACT_ATOMS: atom_id res chain seq x y z
N MET A 1 -35.43 19.66 -11.94
CA MET A 1 -35.84 18.23 -11.97
C MET A 1 -34.97 17.55 -13.02
N LYS A 2 -34.10 16.62 -12.56
CA LYS A 2 -33.23 15.68 -13.32
C LYS A 2 -32.08 16.41 -14.08
N ASP A 3 -30.79 16.14 -13.86
CA ASP A 3 -30.10 14.85 -13.69
C ASP A 3 -28.95 14.96 -12.67
N ASN A 4 -28.93 14.06 -11.69
CA ASN A 4 -27.96 14.03 -10.60
C ASN A 4 -26.87 12.98 -10.91
N SER A 5 -25.62 13.32 -10.59
CA SER A 5 -24.57 12.39 -10.16
C SER A 5 -23.88 11.51 -11.22
N ALA A 6 -23.05 12.13 -12.05
CA ALA A 6 -21.89 11.48 -12.64
C ALA A 6 -20.59 12.10 -12.08
N THR A 7 -20.49 12.27 -10.77
CA THR A 7 -19.21 12.64 -10.14
C THR A 7 -18.38 11.37 -9.97
N THR A 8 -17.38 11.24 -10.81
CA THR A 8 -16.43 10.15 -10.91
C THR A 8 -15.81 9.83 -9.54
N ILE A 9 -16.13 8.68 -8.94
CA ILE A 9 -15.51 8.21 -7.67
C ILE A 9 -13.97 8.06 -7.82
N LYS A 10 -13.44 8.08 -9.05
CA LYS A 10 -12.00 8.07 -9.34
C LYS A 10 -11.23 9.30 -8.83
N GLU A 11 -11.86 10.46 -8.70
CA GLU A 11 -11.11 11.72 -8.53
C GLU A 11 -10.59 11.96 -7.11
N ALA A 12 -11.07 11.23 -6.11
CA ALA A 12 -10.68 11.43 -4.71
C ALA A 12 -9.86 10.26 -4.11
N ILE A 13 -9.17 9.46 -4.93
CA ILE A 13 -8.26 8.42 -4.40
C ILE A 13 -6.92 9.09 -4.06
N SER A 14 -6.76 9.48 -2.79
CA SER A 14 -5.50 10.00 -2.27
C SER A 14 -4.56 8.85 -1.92
N SER A 15 -3.52 8.66 -2.74
CA SER A 15 -2.42 7.73 -2.46
C SER A 15 -1.24 8.50 -1.86
N ASN A 16 -0.84 8.11 -0.65
CA ASN A 16 0.34 8.63 0.01
C ASN A 16 1.59 7.87 -0.44
N TRP A 17 2.74 8.50 -0.26
CA TRP A 17 4.06 7.86 -0.43
C TRP A 17 4.61 7.48 0.93
N ILE A 18 4.98 6.22 1.09
CA ILE A 18 5.54 5.66 2.31
C ILE A 18 6.96 5.20 2.02
N LEU A 19 7.92 5.70 2.79
CA LEU A 19 9.30 5.25 2.76
C LEU A 19 9.51 4.18 3.84
N MET A 20 10.08 3.04 3.48
CA MET A 20 10.32 1.92 4.38
C MET A 20 11.79 1.48 4.33
N ASP A 21 12.43 1.38 5.49
CA ASP A 21 13.78 0.86 5.61
C ASP A 21 13.76 -0.66 5.79
N ALA A 22 14.44 -1.39 4.91
CA ALA A 22 14.53 -2.84 4.96
C ALA A 22 15.67 -3.35 5.86
N LYS A 23 16.51 -2.46 6.41
CA LYS A 23 17.69 -2.85 7.19
C LYS A 23 17.31 -3.65 8.44
N GLY A 24 17.78 -4.89 8.51
CA GLY A 24 17.57 -5.75 9.67
C GLY A 24 16.18 -6.38 9.78
N GLU A 25 15.27 -6.06 8.86
CA GLU A 25 13.94 -6.68 8.75
C GLU A 25 14.03 -8.08 8.12
N THR A 26 13.06 -8.95 8.45
CA THR A 26 12.94 -10.26 7.81
C THR A 26 12.13 -10.16 6.52
N LEU A 27 12.67 -10.62 5.40
CA LEU A 27 12.08 -10.51 4.06
C LEU A 27 10.58 -10.84 4.04
N GLY A 28 10.20 -12.04 4.50
CA GLY A 28 8.79 -12.47 4.45
C GLY A 28 7.84 -11.59 5.28
N ARG A 29 8.30 -11.10 6.44
CA ARG A 29 7.50 -10.22 7.31
C ARG A 29 7.36 -8.83 6.70
N LEU A 30 8.44 -8.31 6.12
CA LEU A 30 8.45 -7.01 5.43
C LEU A 30 7.49 -7.02 4.23
N CYS A 31 7.64 -8.01 3.34
CA CYS A 31 6.80 -8.15 2.15
C CYS A 31 5.31 -8.27 2.49
N SER A 32 4.96 -9.00 3.56
CA SER A 32 3.57 -9.13 4.00
C SER A 32 2.97 -7.78 4.41
N LYS A 33 3.74 -6.94 5.12
CA LYS A 33 3.30 -5.58 5.50
C LYS A 33 3.14 -4.69 4.27
N ILE A 34 4.12 -4.69 3.37
CA ILE A 34 4.10 -3.91 2.13
C ILE A 34 2.86 -4.28 1.29
N ALA A 35 2.57 -5.58 1.14
CA ALA A 35 1.41 -6.03 0.37
C ALA A 35 0.08 -5.52 0.95
N ALA A 36 -0.05 -5.43 2.28
CA ALA A 36 -1.24 -4.85 2.90
C ALA A 36 -1.39 -3.35 2.60
N ILE A 37 -0.27 -2.61 2.61
CA ILE A 37 -0.23 -1.17 2.33
C ILE A 37 -0.56 -0.88 0.85
N LEU A 38 0.02 -1.65 -0.07
CA LEU A 38 -0.26 -1.56 -1.50
C LEU A 38 -1.72 -1.89 -1.84
N GLN A 39 -2.37 -2.73 -1.04
CA GLN A 39 -3.80 -3.03 -1.18
C GLN A 39 -4.70 -1.98 -0.50
N GLY A 40 -4.13 -1.06 0.29
CA GLY A 40 -4.91 -0.09 1.06
C GLY A 40 -5.61 -0.68 2.29
N LYS A 41 -5.30 -1.92 2.68
CA LYS A 41 -5.96 -2.63 3.80
C LYS A 41 -5.76 -1.98 5.16
N HIS A 42 -4.77 -1.10 5.29
CA HIS A 42 -4.54 -0.29 6.49
C HIS A 42 -5.47 0.92 6.57
N LYS A 43 -6.13 1.30 5.48
CA LYS A 43 -7.09 2.42 5.45
C LYS A 43 -8.50 1.93 5.76
N ILE A 44 -9.28 2.79 6.42
CA ILE A 44 -10.66 2.49 6.85
C ILE A 44 -11.61 2.42 5.64
N ASP A 45 -11.29 3.15 4.57
CA ASP A 45 -12.03 3.20 3.30
C ASP A 45 -11.65 2.06 2.33
N TYR A 46 -10.95 1.03 2.79
CA TYR A 46 -10.60 -0.13 1.95
C TYR A 46 -11.83 -0.80 1.36
N ALA A 47 -11.88 -0.84 0.03
CA ALA A 47 -12.88 -1.58 -0.72
C ALA A 47 -12.18 -2.50 -1.74
N LYS A 48 -12.48 -3.80 -1.70
CA LYS A 48 -11.80 -4.82 -2.54
C LYS A 48 -11.79 -4.50 -4.04
N HIS A 49 -12.79 -3.77 -4.54
CA HIS A 49 -12.95 -3.43 -5.95
C HIS A 49 -12.31 -2.09 -6.33
N ILE A 50 -11.82 -1.33 -5.36
CA ILE A 50 -11.20 -0.01 -5.54
C ILE A 50 -9.72 -0.14 -5.18
N ASN A 51 -8.84 0.28 -6.09
CA ASN A 51 -7.41 0.37 -5.77
C ASN A 51 -7.12 1.74 -5.14
N ASN A 52 -7.12 1.79 -3.82
CA ASN A 52 -6.78 2.98 -3.03
C ASN A 52 -5.52 2.79 -2.17
N GLY A 53 -4.63 1.88 -2.58
CA GLY A 53 -3.36 1.64 -1.93
C GLY A 53 -2.44 2.84 -1.89
N ASP A 54 -1.45 2.78 -0.99
CA ASP A 54 -0.37 3.76 -0.91
C ASP A 54 0.87 3.23 -1.64
N PHE A 55 1.69 4.14 -2.17
CA PHE A 55 2.95 3.80 -2.80
C PHE A 55 4.01 3.54 -1.74
N VAL A 56 4.82 2.50 -1.94
CA VAL A 56 5.88 2.13 -1.02
C VAL A 56 7.22 2.18 -1.72
N VAL A 57 8.15 2.95 -1.17
CA VAL A 57 9.56 2.98 -1.57
C VAL A 57 10.36 2.27 -0.49
N VAL A 58 11.12 1.25 -0.87
CA VAL A 58 11.96 0.48 0.04
C VAL A 58 13.41 0.84 -0.18
N ILE A 59 14.14 1.12 0.90
CA ILE A 59 15.57 1.43 0.88
C ILE A 59 16.37 0.42 1.71
N ASN A 60 17.69 0.34 1.49
CA ASN A 60 18.62 -0.56 2.18
C ASN A 60 18.28 -2.06 2.04
N THR A 61 17.78 -2.47 0.88
CA THR A 61 17.38 -3.86 0.58
C THR A 61 18.51 -4.88 0.73
N ASP A 62 19.77 -4.43 0.60
CA ASP A 62 20.96 -5.28 0.69
C ASP A 62 21.16 -5.88 2.10
N ASN A 63 20.60 -5.23 3.13
CA ASN A 63 20.74 -5.64 4.53
C ASN A 63 19.51 -6.39 5.06
N ILE A 64 18.67 -6.93 4.17
CA ILE A 64 17.49 -7.68 4.55
C ILE A 64 17.86 -9.09 5.03
N LYS A 65 17.20 -9.56 6.08
CA LYS A 65 17.44 -10.89 6.65
C LYS A 65 16.49 -11.91 6.02
N VAL A 66 17.06 -13.03 5.57
CA VAL A 66 16.28 -14.22 5.20
C VAL A 66 16.57 -15.29 6.25
N THR A 67 15.52 -15.88 6.78
CA THR A 67 15.63 -16.98 7.75
C THR A 67 15.48 -18.31 7.00
N GLY A 68 16.49 -19.15 7.07
CA GLY A 68 16.59 -20.41 6.32
C GLY A 68 18.07 -20.74 6.07
N LYS A 69 18.40 -22.01 5.84
CA LYS A 69 19.72 -22.41 5.35
C LYS A 69 19.79 -22.23 3.84
#